data_AF-M5BZS2-F1
#
_entry.id   AF-M5BZS2-F1
#
_cell.length_a   1.000
_cell.length_b   1.000
_cell.length_c   1.000
_cell.angle_alpha   90.00
_cell.angle_beta   90.00
_cell.angle_gamma   90.00
#
_symmetry.space_group_name_H-M   'P 1'
#
loop_
_entity.id
_entity.type
_entity.pdbx_description
1 polymer ?
#
loop_
_entity_poly.entity_id
_entity_poly.type
_entity_poly.pdbx_seq_one_letter_code
_entity_poly.pdbx_strand_id
1 'polypeptide(L)'
;MKLELFVFDVFPFTERMAILEVDRKEEFSPLKNAPGTGSDDPETSRADLLAQQRRFLEKAGATVGDEVEIEISPKVSYAGEGLEEVKGKTFSRSGLVENAHELDTLI
;
A
#
# COMPACT_ATOMS: atom_id res chain seq x y z
N MET A 1 8.33 -21.09 30.35
CA MET A 1 8.56 -21.58 28.97
C MET A 1 7.30 -21.34 28.17
N LYS A 2 7.41 -20.71 27.00
CA LYS A 2 6.30 -20.59 26.02
C LYS A 2 6.56 -21.60 24.90
N LEU A 3 5.58 -22.42 24.57
CA LEU A 3 5.66 -23.42 23.51
C LEU A 3 4.65 -23.05 22.42
N GLU A 4 5.13 -22.82 21.20
CA GLU A 4 4.33 -22.43 20.05
C GLU A 4 4.74 -23.27 18.84
N LEU A 5 3.76 -23.63 18.01
CA LEU A 5 4.00 -24.26 16.70
C LEU A 5 4.08 -23.18 15.64
N PHE A 6 4.84 -23.41 14.57
CA PHE A 6 4.86 -22.50 13.43
C PHE A 6 3.95 -22.98 12.31
N VAL A 7 3.17 -22.03 11.74
CA VAL A 7 2.22 -22.33 10.66
C VAL A 7 2.89 -22.98 9.43
N PHE A 8 4.16 -22.68 9.20
CA PHE A 8 4.96 -23.18 8.07
C PHE A 8 5.64 -24.53 8.33
N ASP A 9 5.53 -25.11 9.53
CA ASP A 9 6.08 -26.44 9.83
C ASP A 9 5.40 -27.55 9.01
N VAL A 10 4.27 -27.24 8.34
CA VAL A 10 3.55 -28.19 7.48
C VAL A 10 4.17 -28.34 6.09
N PHE A 11 5.05 -27.41 5.66
CA PHE A 11 5.58 -27.40 4.28
C PHE A 11 6.26 -28.72 3.84
N PRO A 12 7.07 -29.40 4.69
CA PRO A 12 7.70 -30.66 4.32
C PRO A 12 6.72 -31.81 4.01
N PHE A 13 5.45 -31.71 4.39
CA PHE A 13 4.43 -32.73 4.13
C PHE A 13 3.66 -32.51 2.82
N THR A 14 3.95 -31.44 2.08
CA THR A 14 3.24 -31.12 0.83
C THR A 14 3.83 -31.90 -0.35
N GLU A 15 2.97 -32.46 -1.22
CA GLU A 15 3.41 -33.14 -2.46
C GLU A 15 3.71 -32.15 -3.59
N ARG A 16 3.08 -30.98 -3.55
CA ARG A 16 3.16 -29.93 -4.58
C ARG A 16 3.25 -28.57 -3.88
N MET A 17 4.43 -27.98 -3.90
CA MET A 17 4.71 -26.65 -3.36
C MET A 17 5.08 -25.70 -4.49
N ALA A 18 4.59 -24.47 -4.42
CA ALA A 18 4.98 -23.37 -5.29
C ALA A 18 5.38 -22.16 -4.43
N ILE A 19 6.27 -21.33 -4.96
CA ILE A 19 6.75 -20.10 -4.32
C ILE A 19 6.56 -18.98 -5.35
N LEU A 20 5.96 -17.87 -4.91
CA LEU A 20 5.83 -16.65 -5.68
C LEU A 20 6.59 -15.54 -4.96
N GLU A 21 7.61 -15.00 -5.61
CA GLU A 21 8.30 -13.80 -5.15
C GLU A 21 7.52 -12.55 -5.60
N VAL A 22 7.46 -11.55 -4.73
CA VAL A 22 6.76 -10.29 -4.97
C VAL A 22 7.62 -9.11 -4.54
N ASP A 23 7.32 -7.91 -5.05
CA ASP A 23 8.00 -6.69 -4.63
C ASP A 23 7.52 -6.28 -3.23
N ARG A 24 8.45 -6.20 -2.28
CA ARG A 24 8.17 -5.85 -0.88
C ARG A 24 7.37 -4.56 -0.76
N LYS A 25 7.70 -3.53 -1.54
CA LYS A 25 7.05 -2.21 -1.44
C LYS A 25 5.59 -2.21 -1.89
N GLU A 26 5.14 -3.28 -2.54
CA GLU A 26 3.76 -3.43 -3.01
C GLU A 26 2.93 -4.36 -2.11
N GLU A 27 3.57 -5.31 -1.42
CA GLU A 27 2.86 -6.44 -0.80
C GLU A 27 3.21 -6.65 0.69
N PHE A 28 4.24 -5.98 1.23
CA PHE A 28 4.72 -6.26 2.59
C PHE A 28 5.34 -5.06 3.32
N SER A 29 4.56 -4.49 4.23
CA SER A 29 5.02 -3.56 5.27
C SER A 29 4.52 -4.01 6.66
N PRO A 30 5.33 -4.75 7.43
CA PRO A 30 4.87 -5.32 8.69
C PRO A 30 4.88 -4.28 9.83
N LEU A 31 3.88 -4.38 10.71
CA LEU A 31 3.85 -3.65 11.97
C LEU A 31 4.22 -4.57 13.13
N LYS A 32 5.39 -4.34 13.73
CA LYS A 32 5.99 -5.18 14.78
C LYS A 32 6.44 -4.38 16.00
N ASN A 33 6.93 -3.17 15.77
CA ASN A 33 7.61 -2.37 16.77
C ASN A 33 6.77 -1.16 17.19
N ALA A 34 7.13 -0.59 18.33
CA ALA A 34 6.49 0.62 18.84
C ALA A 34 6.83 1.85 17.97
N PRO A 35 6.02 2.93 18.05
CA PRO A 35 6.32 4.20 17.39
C PRO A 35 7.73 4.71 17.65
N GLY A 36 8.37 5.26 16.61
CA GLY A 36 9.69 5.90 16.71
C GLY A 36 10.86 4.92 16.83
N THR A 37 10.68 3.65 16.49
CA THR A 37 11.76 2.66 16.44
C THR A 37 12.52 2.67 15.12
N GLY A 38 11.92 3.22 14.06
CA GLY A 38 12.54 3.46 12.76
C GLY A 38 12.52 2.25 11.82
N SER A 39 11.84 1.17 12.20
CA SER A 39 11.69 -0.04 11.38
C SER A 39 10.47 -0.83 11.81
N ASP A 40 9.65 -1.29 10.86
CA ASP A 40 8.47 -2.11 11.08
C ASP A 40 7.55 -1.55 12.19
N ASP A 41 7.32 -0.25 12.17
CA ASP A 41 6.56 0.56 13.13
C ASP A 41 5.38 1.28 12.44
N PRO A 42 4.51 2.00 13.18
CA PRO A 42 3.37 2.68 12.56
C PRO A 42 3.77 3.72 11.51
N GLU A 43 4.88 4.43 11.72
CA GLU A 43 5.37 5.45 10.80
C GLU A 43 5.82 4.85 9.47
N THR A 44 6.62 3.77 9.50
CA THR A 44 7.05 3.05 8.30
C THR A 44 5.86 2.40 7.59
N SER A 45 4.91 1.83 8.33
CA SER A 45 3.69 1.24 7.74
C SER A 45 2.83 2.25 6.99
N ARG A 46 2.64 3.44 7.57
CA ARG A 46 1.90 4.53 6.93
C ARG A 46 2.65 5.05 5.70
N ALA A 47 3.96 5.24 5.80
CA ALA A 47 4.78 5.76 4.71
C ALA A 47 4.77 4.82 3.48
N ASP A 48 4.90 3.51 3.70
CA ASP A 48 4.90 2.51 2.62
C ASP A 48 3.55 2.48 1.87
N LEU A 49 2.43 2.54 2.60
CA LEU A 49 1.08 2.61 2.02
C LEU A 49 0.89 3.87 1.15
N LEU A 50 1.21 5.04 1.70
CA LEU A 50 1.04 6.31 0.98
C LEU A 50 1.98 6.41 -0.23
N ALA A 51 3.20 5.88 -0.12
CA ALA A 51 4.12 5.80 -1.24
C ALA A 51 3.58 4.88 -2.35
N GLN A 52 2.93 3.76 -1.99
CA GLN A 52 2.25 2.90 -2.97
C GLN A 52 1.12 3.62 -3.69
N GLN A 53 0.26 4.30 -2.94
CA GLN A 53 -0.90 5.00 -3.51
C GLN A 53 -0.48 6.17 -4.41
N ARG A 54 0.58 6.89 -4.05
CA ARG A 54 1.24 7.85 -4.95
C ARG A 54 1.66 7.19 -6.27
N ARG A 55 2.36 6.03 -6.21
CA ARG A 55 2.77 5.30 -7.41
C ARG A 55 1.57 4.88 -8.26
N PHE A 56 0.44 4.51 -7.66
CA PHE A 56 -0.77 4.18 -8.41
C PHE A 56 -1.29 5.38 -9.22
N LEU A 57 -1.40 6.56 -8.59
CA LEU A 57 -1.84 7.80 -9.25
C LEU A 57 -0.88 8.22 -10.36
N GLU A 58 0.43 8.19 -10.10
CA GLU A 58 1.45 8.57 -11.08
C GLU A 58 1.48 7.60 -12.27
N LYS A 59 1.34 6.29 -12.04
CA LYS A 59 1.21 5.28 -13.10
C LYS A 59 -0.06 5.48 -13.94
N ALA A 60 -1.15 5.95 -13.34
CA ALA A 60 -2.38 6.33 -14.05
C ALA A 60 -2.26 7.65 -14.82
N GLY A 61 -1.11 8.35 -14.70
CA GLY A 61 -0.79 9.55 -15.46
C GLY A 61 -1.17 10.86 -14.76
N ALA A 62 -1.42 10.84 -13.44
CA ALA A 62 -1.54 12.05 -12.65
C ALA A 62 -0.17 12.59 -12.22
N THR A 63 -0.14 13.84 -11.78
CA THR A 63 0.99 14.44 -11.05
C THR A 63 0.57 14.65 -9.60
N VAL A 64 1.40 14.26 -8.63
CA VAL A 64 1.11 14.44 -7.20
C VAL A 64 2.18 15.37 -6.61
N GLY A 65 1.79 16.50 -6.04
CA GLY A 65 2.73 17.47 -5.47
C GLY A 65 3.58 16.86 -4.35
N ASP A 66 4.82 17.34 -4.14
CA ASP A 66 5.83 16.67 -3.29
C ASP A 66 5.36 16.36 -1.85
N GLU A 67 4.58 17.26 -1.24
CA GLU A 67 4.07 17.12 0.14
C GLU A 67 2.63 16.59 0.21
N VAL A 68 2.07 16.17 -0.93
CA VAL A 68 0.71 15.65 -1.03
C VAL A 68 0.70 14.16 -0.70
N GLU A 69 -0.12 13.80 0.29
CA GLU A 69 -0.36 12.43 0.75
C GLU A 69 -1.84 12.08 0.48
N ILE A 70 -2.07 11.10 -0.40
CA ILE A 70 -3.43 10.65 -0.73
C ILE A 70 -3.55 9.19 -0.37
N GLU A 71 -4.49 8.90 0.52
CA GLU A 71 -4.89 7.54 0.84
C GLU A 71 -6.10 7.14 -0.01
N ILE A 72 -5.98 6.02 -0.71
CA ILE A 72 -7.03 5.48 -1.59
C ILE A 72 -7.60 4.25 -0.92
N SER A 73 -8.91 4.28 -0.63
CA SER A 73 -9.62 3.12 -0.10
C SER A 73 -9.51 1.94 -1.06
N PRO A 74 -9.26 0.71 -0.57
CA PRO A 74 -9.21 -0.49 -1.40
C PRO A 74 -10.49 -0.77 -2.22
N LYS A 75 -11.61 -0.11 -1.89
CA LYS A 75 -12.86 -0.16 -2.67
C LYS A 75 -12.78 0.63 -3.97
N VAL A 76 -11.92 1.65 -4.02
CA VAL A 76 -11.69 2.50 -5.20
C VAL A 76 -10.69 1.83 -6.12
N SER A 77 -9.61 1.29 -5.55
CA SER A 77 -8.56 0.60 -6.30
C SER A 77 -7.85 -0.41 -5.38
N TYR A 78 -7.76 -1.66 -5.82
CA TYR A 78 -7.11 -2.73 -5.06
C TYR A 78 -5.59 -2.73 -5.25
N ALA A 79 -5.12 -2.63 -6.49
CA ALA A 79 -3.71 -2.70 -6.88
C ALA A 79 -3.32 -1.60 -7.89
N GLY A 80 -4.05 -0.49 -7.91
CA GLY A 80 -3.81 0.67 -8.78
C GLY A 80 -4.65 0.69 -10.05
N GLU A 81 -5.53 -0.29 -10.28
CA GLU A 81 -6.49 -0.30 -11.38
C GLU A 81 -7.66 0.69 -11.18
N GLY A 82 -8.34 1.07 -12.26
CA GLY A 82 -9.56 1.89 -12.18
C GLY A 82 -9.32 3.38 -11.93
N LEU A 83 -8.06 3.84 -12.04
CA LEU A 83 -7.66 5.23 -11.81
C LEU A 83 -7.45 6.02 -13.10
N GLU A 84 -7.83 5.50 -14.27
CA GLU A 84 -7.53 6.11 -15.57
C GLU A 84 -8.09 7.54 -15.72
N GLU A 85 -9.17 7.86 -15.00
CA GLU A 85 -9.77 9.19 -14.97
C GLU A 85 -8.86 10.26 -14.34
N VAL A 86 -7.80 9.88 -13.63
CA VAL A 86 -6.85 10.84 -13.05
C VAL A 86 -5.80 11.35 -14.04
N LYS A 87 -5.77 10.80 -15.25
CA LYS A 87 -4.76 11.13 -16.26
C LYS A 87 -4.73 12.63 -16.57
N GLY A 88 -3.56 13.23 -16.42
CA GLY A 88 -3.33 14.65 -16.67
C GLY A 88 -3.81 15.59 -15.55
N LYS A 89 -4.35 15.05 -14.44
CA LYS A 89 -4.73 15.83 -13.27
C LYS A 89 -3.52 16.04 -12.36
N THR A 90 -3.47 17.17 -11.66
CA THR A 90 -2.42 17.50 -10.69
C THR A 90 -3.05 17.59 -9.31
N PHE A 91 -2.67 16.71 -8.40
CA PHE A 91 -3.14 16.73 -7.03
C PHE A 91 -2.31 17.69 -6.19
N SER A 92 -2.97 18.67 -5.57
CA SER A 92 -2.35 19.70 -4.73
C SER A 92 -2.75 19.61 -3.25
N ARG A 93 -3.69 18.73 -2.90
CA ARG A 93 -4.22 18.58 -1.53
C ARG A 93 -4.15 17.13 -1.07
N SER A 94 -3.73 16.93 0.18
CA SER A 94 -3.74 15.63 0.85
C SER A 94 -5.17 15.24 1.28
N GLY A 95 -5.46 13.94 1.31
CA GLY A 95 -6.77 13.44 1.73
C GLY A 95 -6.94 11.94 1.66
N LEU A 96 -8.00 11.45 2.30
CA LEU A 96 -8.49 10.07 2.16
C LEU A 96 -9.64 10.07 1.15
N VAL A 97 -9.64 9.09 0.25
CA VAL A 97 -10.65 8.88 -0.78
C VAL A 97 -11.34 7.54 -0.51
N GLU A 98 -12.61 7.57 -0.12
CA GLU A 98 -13.44 6.37 0.06
C GLU A 98 -14.18 5.98 -1.23
N ASN A 99 -14.40 6.95 -2.12
CA ASN A 99 -15.08 6.75 -3.40
C ASN A 99 -14.34 7.46 -4.54
N ALA A 100 -14.34 6.89 -5.76
CA ALA A 100 -13.55 7.40 -6.89
C ALA A 100 -13.78 8.90 -7.21
N HIS A 101 -15.02 9.37 -7.09
CA HIS A 101 -15.38 10.77 -7.37
C HIS A 101 -14.77 11.78 -6.37
N GLU A 102 -14.31 11.34 -5.21
CA GLU A 102 -13.68 12.20 -4.20
C GLU A 102 -12.26 12.63 -4.62
N LEU A 103 -11.62 11.91 -5.56
CA LEU A 103 -10.31 12.30 -6.11
C LEU A 103 -10.34 13.71 -6.70
N ASP A 104 -11.45 14.11 -7.34
CA ASP A 104 -11.58 15.44 -7.93
C ASP A 104 -11.55 16.58 -6.90
N THR A 105 -11.79 16.27 -5.62
CA THR A 105 -11.74 17.27 -4.54
C THR A 105 -10.32 17.61 -4.09
N LEU A 106 -9.33 16.82 -4.53
CA LEU A 106 -7.93 16.89 -4.11
C LEU A 106 -6.97 17.52 -5.16
N ILE A 107 -7.51 17.90 -6.32
CA ILE A 107 -6.81 18.59 -7.42
C ILE A 107 -6.54 20.05 -7.02
#